data_AF-A0A6A6MBR7-F1
#
_entry.id   AF-A0A6A6MBR7-F1
#
_cell.length_a   1.000
_cell.length_b   1.000
_cell.length_c   1.000
_cell.angle_alpha   90.00
_cell.angle_beta   90.00
_cell.angle_gamma   90.00
#
_symmetry.space_group_name_H-M   'P 1'
#
loop_
_entity.id
_entity.type
_entity.pdbx_description
1 polymer ?
#
loop_
_entity_poly.entity_id
_entity_poly.type
_entity_poly.pdbx_seq_one_letter_code
_entity_poly.pdbx_strand_id
1 'polypeptide(L)'
;MIIAKPLSSINAERDALQHKLMRELTASEVICCDILRMGPVAFAEFCGKLRATGLLKDFRHATVEEQVAKFLQILGQNFRNRALGFFFHQSGETISHHFHNVLRVVVALEAEFLNQPTGADVPTQILNNNRFYPYFKKRFPIIASGIEPHYSFETMTEIVLACCIIHNFLMGVDPDENLIAEVDRELMHAEVDHHVGTSGLATDADYRIGVMLREQIASQMWNDYYNNL
;
A
#
# COMPACT_ATOMS: atom_id res chain seq x y z
N MET A 1 -23.06 -41.32 17.70
CA MET A 1 -23.75 -40.13 18.23
C MET A 1 -22.75 -38.98 18.20
N ILE A 2 -22.80 -38.11 17.18
CA ILE A 2 -21.91 -36.93 17.12
C ILE A 2 -22.56 -35.88 18.02
N ILE A 3 -22.02 -35.68 19.22
CA ILE A 3 -22.44 -34.59 20.09
C ILE A 3 -21.86 -33.31 19.46
N ALA A 4 -22.68 -32.56 18.73
CA ALA A 4 -22.30 -31.25 18.24
C ALA A 4 -21.99 -30.35 19.44
N LYS A 5 -20.81 -29.70 19.45
CA LYS A 5 -20.44 -28.76 20.50
C LYS A 5 -21.51 -27.65 20.59
N PRO A 6 -21.87 -27.19 21.80
CA PRO A 6 -22.78 -26.06 21.96
C PRO A 6 -22.26 -24.82 21.25
N LEU A 7 -23.13 -24.03 20.60
CA LEU A 7 -22.76 -22.79 19.90
C LEU A 7 -21.99 -21.80 20.78
N SER A 8 -22.29 -21.74 22.08
CA SER A 8 -21.55 -20.94 23.06
C SER A 8 -20.10 -21.39 23.24
N SER A 9 -19.85 -22.70 23.23
CA SER A 9 -18.50 -23.29 23.31
C SER A 9 -17.69 -23.02 22.05
N ILE A 10 -18.34 -23.08 20.88
CA ILE A 10 -17.71 -22.78 19.58
C ILE A 10 -17.32 -21.30 19.50
N ASN A 11 -18.20 -20.39 19.94
CA ASN A 11 -17.90 -18.97 19.97
C ASN A 11 -16.78 -18.63 20.95
N ALA A 12 -16.73 -19.25 22.13
CA ALA A 12 -15.65 -19.05 23.10
C ALA A 12 -14.29 -19.54 22.58
N GLU A 13 -14.24 -20.71 21.92
CA GLU A 13 -13.02 -21.22 21.28
C GLU A 13 -12.52 -20.29 20.17
N ARG A 14 -13.46 -19.77 19.36
CA ARG A 14 -13.16 -18.80 18.31
C ARG A 14 -12.56 -17.51 18.89
N ASP A 15 -13.20 -16.95 19.91
CA ASP A 15 -12.78 -15.68 20.52
C ASP A 15 -11.41 -15.85 21.21
N ALA A 16 -11.13 -17.00 21.83
CA ALA A 16 -9.82 -17.32 22.38
C ALA A 16 -8.71 -17.42 21.31
N LEU A 17 -9.04 -17.96 20.13
CA LEU A 17 -8.09 -18.09 19.03
C LEU A 17 -7.79 -16.74 18.39
N GLN A 18 -8.80 -15.88 18.20
CA GLN A 18 -8.63 -14.50 17.74
C GLN A 18 -7.72 -13.71 18.70
N HIS A 19 -7.99 -13.82 20.00
CA HIS A 19 -7.18 -13.16 21.02
C HIS A 19 -5.72 -13.68 21.03
N LYS A 20 -5.50 -14.98 20.81
CA LYS A 20 -4.16 -15.55 20.69
C LYS A 20 -3.44 -15.01 19.44
N LEU A 21 -4.12 -14.96 18.30
CA LEU A 21 -3.59 -14.41 17.06
C LEU A 21 -3.15 -12.95 17.24
N MET A 22 -3.98 -12.11 17.86
CA MET A 22 -3.63 -10.70 18.11
C MET A 22 -2.39 -10.54 18.99
N ARG A 23 -2.25 -11.40 20.01
CA ARG A 23 -1.02 -11.43 20.82
C ARG A 23 0.20 -11.81 19.99
N GLU A 24 0.10 -12.82 19.13
CA GLU A 24 1.21 -13.24 18.27
C GLU A 24 1.61 -12.15 17.26
N LEU A 25 0.63 -11.47 16.66
CA LEU A 25 0.87 -10.38 15.71
C LEU A 25 1.63 -9.20 16.34
N THR A 26 1.36 -8.91 17.62
CA THR A 26 1.91 -7.75 18.33
C THR A 26 3.07 -8.09 19.27
N ALA A 27 3.43 -9.38 19.39
CA ALA A 27 4.50 -9.84 20.30
C ALA A 27 5.92 -9.62 19.77
N SER A 28 6.08 -9.42 18.45
CA SER A 28 7.37 -9.28 17.81
C SER A 28 7.36 -8.12 16.84
N GLU A 29 8.38 -7.27 16.93
CA GLU A 29 8.64 -6.17 15.99
C GLU A 29 8.59 -6.66 14.55
N VAL A 30 9.31 -7.76 14.27
CA VAL A 30 9.42 -8.34 12.94
C VAL A 30 8.07 -8.83 12.44
N ILE A 31 7.31 -9.58 13.25
CA ILE A 31 6.00 -10.09 12.83
C ILE A 31 5.02 -8.94 12.59
N CYS A 32 5.03 -7.93 13.46
CA CYS A 32 4.13 -6.80 13.35
C CYS A 32 4.45 -5.99 12.08
N CYS A 33 5.72 -5.68 11.82
CA CYS A 33 6.14 -4.99 10.59
C CYS A 33 5.83 -5.83 9.34
N ASP A 34 6.14 -7.12 9.36
CA ASP A 34 5.96 -8.01 8.21
C ASP A 34 4.48 -8.18 7.87
N ILE A 35 3.58 -8.23 8.86
CA ILE A 35 2.17 -8.54 8.66
C ILE A 35 1.31 -7.28 8.60
N LEU A 36 1.56 -6.29 9.47
CA LEU A 36 0.76 -5.07 9.64
C LEU A 36 1.42 -3.82 9.03
N ARG A 37 2.65 -3.91 8.52
CA ARG A 37 3.43 -2.81 7.90
C ARG A 37 3.80 -1.66 8.85
N MET A 38 3.74 -1.94 10.15
CA MET A 38 4.15 -1.04 11.23
C MET A 38 4.51 -1.86 12.48
N GLY A 39 5.36 -1.31 13.34
CA GLY A 39 5.72 -1.89 14.63
C GLY A 39 4.56 -1.90 15.64
N PRO A 40 4.67 -2.68 16.72
CA PRO A 40 3.62 -2.83 17.72
C PRO A 40 3.29 -1.53 18.47
N VAL A 41 4.29 -0.65 18.66
CA VAL A 41 4.08 0.67 19.27
C VAL A 41 3.25 1.56 18.35
N ALA A 42 3.65 1.69 17.08
CA ALA A 42 2.89 2.46 16.08
C ALA A 42 1.49 1.90 15.87
N PHE A 43 1.33 0.58 15.87
CA PHE A 43 0.03 -0.08 15.80
C PHE A 43 -0.89 0.30 16.98
N ALA A 44 -0.37 0.27 18.21
CA ALA A 44 -1.13 0.66 19.39
C ALA A 44 -1.53 2.14 19.35
N GLU A 45 -0.61 3.03 18.95
CA GLU A 45 -0.89 4.46 18.78
C GLU A 45 -1.94 4.72 17.70
N PHE A 46 -1.84 4.04 16.57
CA PHE A 46 -2.82 4.15 15.48
C PHE A 46 -4.21 3.71 15.93
N CYS A 47 -4.31 2.56 16.62
CA CYS A 47 -5.57 2.11 17.21
C CYS A 47 -6.12 3.12 18.23
N GLY A 48 -5.24 3.73 19.03
CA GLY A 48 -5.59 4.80 19.96
C GLY A 48 -6.18 6.02 19.26
N LYS A 49 -5.55 6.48 18.17
CA LYS A 49 -6.05 7.60 17.35
C LYS A 49 -7.41 7.28 16.73
N LEU A 50 -7.57 6.12 16.12
CA LEU A 50 -8.86 5.72 15.52
C LEU A 50 -9.95 5.59 16.57
N ARG A 51 -9.64 5.08 17.76
CA ARG A 51 -10.56 5.03 18.90
C ARG A 51 -10.95 6.42 19.39
N ALA A 52 -10.01 7.37 19.43
CA ALA A 52 -10.25 8.75 19.86
C ALA A 52 -11.22 9.53 18.96
N THR A 53 -11.39 9.11 17.70
CA THR A 53 -12.43 9.68 16.81
C THR A 53 -13.85 9.44 17.34
N GLY A 54 -14.06 8.43 18.18
CA GLY A 54 -15.38 7.99 18.63
C GLY A 54 -16.21 7.25 17.56
N LEU A 55 -15.69 7.12 16.33
CA LEU A 55 -16.35 6.49 15.20
C LEU A 55 -16.07 4.97 15.10
N LEU A 56 -14.92 4.52 15.63
CA LEU A 56 -14.54 3.11 15.71
C LEU A 56 -14.61 2.62 17.15
N LYS A 57 -15.32 1.53 17.37
CA LYS A 57 -15.58 0.96 18.71
C LYS A 57 -15.41 -0.55 18.68
N ASP A 58 -15.19 -1.11 19.87
CA ASP A 58 -15.24 -2.55 20.05
C ASP A 58 -16.65 -3.07 19.73
N PHE A 59 -16.69 -4.20 19.04
CA PHE A 59 -17.88 -4.98 18.77
C PHE A 59 -17.82 -6.29 19.57
N ARG A 60 -18.99 -6.93 19.73
CA ARG A 60 -19.15 -8.16 20.56
C ARG A 60 -18.13 -9.26 20.27
N HIS A 61 -17.59 -9.34 19.05
CA HIS A 61 -16.61 -10.34 18.61
C HIS A 61 -15.48 -9.73 17.76
N ALA A 62 -15.20 -8.45 17.96
CA ALA A 62 -14.09 -7.77 17.28
C ALA A 62 -13.66 -6.52 18.06
N THR A 63 -12.45 -6.51 18.62
CA THR A 63 -11.90 -5.26 19.18
C THR A 63 -11.55 -4.27 18.07
N VAL A 64 -11.30 -3.01 18.43
CA VAL A 64 -10.73 -2.02 17.48
C VAL A 64 -9.44 -2.56 16.87
N GLU A 65 -8.54 -3.10 17.68
CA GLU A 65 -7.25 -3.66 17.23
C GLU A 65 -7.46 -4.77 16.20
N GLU A 66 -8.42 -5.67 16.43
CA GLU A 66 -8.71 -6.75 15.48
C GLU A 66 -9.28 -6.24 14.16
N GLN A 67 -10.13 -5.20 14.20
CA GLN A 67 -10.67 -4.57 12.99
C GLN A 67 -9.55 -3.90 12.19
N VAL A 68 -8.68 -3.15 12.88
CA VAL A 68 -7.55 -2.45 12.27
C VAL A 68 -6.52 -3.44 11.72
N ALA A 69 -6.23 -4.53 12.43
CA ALA A 69 -5.30 -5.56 11.95
C ALA A 69 -5.78 -6.21 10.64
N LYS A 70 -7.07 -6.56 10.54
CA LYS A 70 -7.65 -7.09 9.30
C LYS A 70 -7.51 -6.09 8.16
N PHE A 71 -7.83 -4.83 8.43
CA PHE A 71 -7.72 -3.76 7.45
C PHE A 71 -6.28 -3.58 6.95
N LEU A 72 -5.30 -3.53 7.85
CA LEU A 72 -3.88 -3.41 7.49
C LEU A 72 -3.36 -4.63 6.72
N GLN A 73 -3.79 -5.84 7.07
CA GLN A 73 -3.43 -7.05 6.31
C GLN A 73 -4.01 -7.04 4.89
N ILE A 74 -5.18 -6.45 4.68
CA ILE A 74 -5.74 -6.25 3.33
C ILE A 74 -4.86 -5.26 2.55
N LEU A 75 -4.51 -4.12 3.14
CA LEU A 75 -3.71 -3.09 2.46
C LEU A 75 -2.27 -3.53 2.17
N GLY A 76 -1.61 -4.10 3.18
CA GLY A 76 -0.16 -4.34 3.20
C GLY A 76 0.28 -5.74 2.77
N GLN A 77 -0.60 -6.75 2.90
CA GLN A 77 -0.31 -8.12 2.45
C GLN A 77 -1.12 -8.53 1.23
N ASN A 78 -2.05 -7.68 0.78
CA ASN A 78 -3.03 -8.03 -0.25
C ASN A 78 -3.77 -9.34 0.08
N PHE A 79 -4.04 -9.57 1.37
CA PHE A 79 -4.77 -10.76 1.80
C PHE A 79 -6.21 -10.67 1.32
N ARG A 80 -6.66 -11.72 0.63
CA ARG A 80 -8.05 -11.82 0.16
C ARG A 80 -9.00 -12.00 1.36
N ASN A 81 -10.20 -11.43 1.28
CA ASN A 81 -11.24 -11.58 2.30
C ASN A 81 -11.47 -13.03 2.75
N ARG A 82 -11.43 -14.00 1.81
CA ARG A 82 -11.56 -15.43 2.13
C ARG A 82 -10.43 -15.98 3.01
N ALA A 83 -9.19 -15.53 2.79
CA ALA A 83 -8.04 -15.97 3.57
C ALA A 83 -8.13 -15.41 5.00
N LEU A 84 -8.49 -14.12 5.12
CA LEU A 84 -8.73 -13.49 6.42
C LEU A 84 -9.91 -14.11 7.16
N GLY A 85 -11.00 -14.43 6.46
CA GLY A 85 -12.14 -15.12 7.06
C GLY A 85 -11.76 -16.47 7.65
N PHE A 86 -10.83 -17.20 7.02
CA PHE A 86 -10.26 -18.43 7.56
C PHE A 86 -9.42 -18.17 8.82
N PHE A 87 -8.44 -17.25 8.77
CA PHE A 87 -7.54 -16.98 9.90
C PHE A 87 -8.26 -16.39 11.12
N PHE A 88 -9.21 -15.48 10.89
CA PHE A 88 -9.99 -14.86 11.97
C PHE A 88 -11.26 -15.63 12.30
N HIS A 89 -11.58 -16.73 11.60
CA HIS A 89 -12.82 -17.47 11.79
C HIS A 89 -14.09 -16.60 11.68
N GLN A 90 -14.11 -15.71 10.69
CA GLN A 90 -15.21 -14.76 10.43
C GLN A 90 -15.73 -14.91 9.00
N SER A 91 -17.00 -14.57 8.78
CA SER A 91 -17.56 -14.54 7.43
C SER A 91 -16.89 -13.44 6.59
N GLY A 92 -16.82 -13.64 5.27
CA GLY A 92 -16.32 -12.61 4.36
C GLY A 92 -17.10 -11.29 4.44
N GLU A 93 -18.39 -11.36 4.75
CA GLU A 93 -19.24 -10.20 5.04
C GLU A 93 -18.75 -9.44 6.27
N THR A 94 -18.43 -10.14 7.36
CA THR A 94 -17.91 -9.52 8.58
C THR A 94 -16.56 -8.85 8.33
N ILE A 95 -15.66 -9.51 7.58
CA ILE A 95 -14.38 -8.92 7.17
C ILE A 95 -14.60 -7.66 6.33
N SER A 96 -15.53 -7.72 5.36
CA SER A 96 -15.86 -6.58 4.50
C SER A 96 -16.46 -5.42 5.30
N HIS A 97 -17.32 -5.70 6.26
CA HIS A 97 -17.89 -4.68 7.15
C HIS A 97 -16.80 -3.99 7.97
N HIS A 98 -15.90 -4.76 8.60
CA HIS A 98 -14.76 -4.19 9.33
C HIS A 98 -13.84 -3.37 8.42
N PHE A 99 -13.56 -3.85 7.21
CA PHE A 99 -12.75 -3.12 6.23
C PHE A 99 -13.33 -1.73 5.92
N HIS A 100 -14.60 -1.66 5.50
CA HIS A 100 -15.23 -0.38 5.15
C HIS A 100 -15.40 0.53 6.37
N ASN A 101 -15.69 -0.04 7.54
CA ASN A 101 -15.81 0.75 8.76
C ASN A 101 -14.46 1.40 9.13
N VAL A 102 -13.37 0.64 9.13
CA VAL A 102 -12.03 1.18 9.40
C VAL A 102 -11.63 2.16 8.31
N LEU A 103 -11.87 1.84 7.03
CA LEU A 103 -11.57 2.73 5.90
C LEU A 103 -12.16 4.13 6.10
N ARG A 104 -13.46 4.20 6.38
CA ARG A 104 -14.16 5.46 6.65
C ARG A 104 -13.56 6.24 7.82
N VAL A 105 -13.19 5.55 8.90
CA VAL A 105 -12.63 6.19 10.10
C VAL A 105 -11.21 6.70 9.82
N VAL A 106 -10.41 5.96 9.05
CA VAL A 106 -9.09 6.43 8.62
C VAL A 106 -9.21 7.65 7.73
N VAL A 107 -10.11 7.64 6.73
CA VAL A 107 -10.36 8.79 5.85
C VAL A 107 -10.83 10.02 6.65
N ALA A 108 -11.56 9.84 7.77
CA ALA A 108 -11.93 10.94 8.65
C ALA A 108 -10.73 11.66 9.32
N LEU A 109 -9.53 11.08 9.28
CA LEU A 109 -8.29 11.71 9.73
C LEU A 109 -7.60 12.55 8.63
N GLU A 110 -8.22 12.71 7.46
CA GLU A 110 -7.64 13.42 6.31
C GLU A 110 -7.10 14.80 6.68
N ALA A 111 -7.87 15.62 7.39
CA ALA A 111 -7.45 16.98 7.74
C ALA A 111 -6.23 17.03 8.68
N GLU A 112 -5.94 15.95 9.42
CA GLU A 112 -4.78 15.86 10.31
C GLU A 112 -3.52 15.44 9.54
N PHE A 113 -3.66 14.54 8.56
CA PHE A 113 -2.51 13.89 7.92
C PHE A 113 -2.29 14.27 6.45
N LEU A 114 -3.27 14.88 5.78
CA LEU A 114 -3.17 15.28 4.39
C LEU A 114 -3.31 16.79 4.27
N ASN A 115 -2.26 17.41 3.75
CA ASN A 115 -2.33 18.77 3.23
C ASN A 115 -2.42 18.65 1.71
N GLN A 116 -3.65 18.66 1.17
CA GLN A 116 -3.83 18.65 -0.28
C GLN A 116 -3.29 19.96 -0.87
N PRO A 117 -2.24 19.92 -1.70
CA PRO A 117 -1.80 21.11 -2.40
C PRO A 117 -2.87 21.52 -3.40
N THR A 118 -2.94 22.82 -3.71
CA THR A 118 -3.88 23.40 -4.68
C THR A 118 -3.70 22.88 -6.11
N GLY A 119 -2.62 22.12 -6.37
CA GLY A 119 -2.27 21.56 -7.68
C GLY A 119 -1.71 22.59 -8.66
N ALA A 120 -1.54 23.85 -8.24
CA ALA A 120 -1.00 24.92 -9.07
C ALA A 120 0.52 24.78 -9.27
N ASP A 121 1.23 24.32 -8.24
CA ASP A 121 2.69 24.14 -8.26
C ASP A 121 3.05 22.83 -7.54
N VAL A 122 3.77 21.94 -8.22
CA VAL A 122 4.40 20.77 -7.61
C VAL A 122 5.85 21.15 -7.26
N PRO A 123 6.28 21.10 -5.99
CA PRO A 123 7.67 21.37 -5.63
C PRO A 123 8.63 20.52 -6.47
N THR A 124 9.69 21.12 -7.00
CA THR A 124 10.64 20.43 -7.90
C THR A 124 11.29 19.21 -7.25
N GLN A 125 11.37 19.19 -5.92
CA GLN A 125 11.86 18.09 -5.09
C GLN A 125 10.95 16.84 -5.10
N ILE A 126 9.69 16.98 -5.50
CA ILE A 126 8.72 15.88 -5.64
C ILE A 126 8.45 15.60 -7.12
N LEU A 127 8.48 16.63 -7.98
CA LEU A 127 8.19 16.54 -9.41
C LEU A 127 9.03 15.47 -10.15
N ASN A 128 10.31 15.34 -9.80
CA ASN A 128 11.23 14.35 -10.37
C ASN A 128 11.61 13.24 -9.37
N ASN A 129 10.91 13.15 -8.23
CA ASN A 129 11.24 12.17 -7.21
C ASN A 129 10.50 10.86 -7.47
N ASN A 130 11.16 9.99 -8.23
CA ASN A 130 10.65 8.68 -8.58
C ASN A 130 10.58 7.70 -7.39
N ARG A 131 10.93 8.11 -6.16
CA ARG A 131 10.93 7.27 -4.96
C ARG A 131 9.56 7.04 -4.34
N PHE A 132 8.71 8.06 -4.36
CA PHE A 132 7.47 8.02 -3.58
C PHE A 132 6.54 6.89 -4.04
N TYR A 133 6.31 6.78 -5.35
CA TYR A 133 5.39 5.81 -5.90
C TYR A 133 5.85 4.34 -5.76
N PRO A 134 7.11 3.97 -6.06
CA PRO A 134 7.63 2.62 -5.78
C PRO A 134 7.58 2.24 -4.30
N TYR A 135 7.93 3.17 -3.41
CA TYR A 135 7.81 2.94 -1.97
C TYR A 135 6.37 2.62 -1.58
N PHE A 136 5.43 3.44 -2.05
CA PHE A 136 4.01 3.28 -1.75
C PHE A 136 3.45 1.94 -2.28
N LYS A 137 3.88 1.52 -3.47
CA LYS A 137 3.51 0.22 -4.05
C LYS A 137 4.02 -0.96 -3.24
N LYS A 138 5.27 -0.91 -2.76
CA LYS A 138 5.82 -1.99 -1.94
C LYS A 138 5.16 -2.05 -0.57
N ARG A 139 4.89 -0.90 0.06
CA ARG A 139 4.25 -0.84 1.37
C ARG A 139 2.78 -1.26 1.33
N PHE A 140 2.06 -0.84 0.28
CA PHE A 140 0.64 -1.12 0.07
C PHE A 140 0.39 -1.80 -1.29
N PRO A 141 0.64 -3.12 -1.39
CA PRO A 141 0.46 -3.85 -2.64
C PRO A 141 -0.96 -3.80 -3.20
N ILE A 142 -1.98 -3.49 -2.38
CA ILE A 142 -3.37 -3.29 -2.83
C ILE A 142 -3.50 -2.23 -3.95
N ILE A 143 -2.57 -1.26 -4.01
CA ILE A 143 -2.55 -0.21 -5.02
C ILE A 143 -1.89 -0.67 -6.32
N ALA A 144 -0.93 -1.61 -6.21
CA ALA A 144 -0.19 -2.14 -7.35
C ALA A 144 -0.87 -3.37 -7.99
N SER A 145 -1.72 -4.05 -7.23
CA SER A 145 -2.30 -5.32 -7.63
C SER A 145 -3.40 -5.13 -8.68
N GLY A 146 -3.12 -5.53 -9.93
CA GLY A 146 -4.15 -5.81 -10.93
C GLY A 146 -5.01 -7.05 -10.59
N ILE A 147 -4.68 -7.72 -9.48
CA ILE A 147 -5.39 -8.87 -8.94
C ILE A 147 -6.27 -8.33 -7.80
N GLU A 148 -7.46 -7.87 -8.19
CA GLU A 148 -8.69 -7.60 -7.42
C GLU A 148 -8.71 -7.73 -5.88
N PRO A 149 -9.48 -6.84 -5.21
CA PRO A 149 -10.94 -6.74 -5.41
C PRO A 149 -11.36 -5.66 -6.42
N HIS A 150 -12.42 -5.92 -7.20
CA HIS A 150 -13.12 -4.90 -7.98
C HIS A 150 -13.86 -3.95 -7.02
N TYR A 151 -13.10 -3.17 -6.26
CA TYR A 151 -13.65 -2.05 -5.52
C TYR A 151 -14.21 -1.04 -6.51
N SER A 152 -15.29 -0.38 -6.11
CA SER A 152 -15.79 0.76 -6.88
C SER A 152 -14.70 1.83 -6.98
N PHE A 153 -14.76 2.68 -8.00
CA PHE A 153 -13.84 3.81 -8.14
C PHE A 153 -13.81 4.65 -6.84
N GLU A 154 -14.97 4.91 -6.26
CA GLU A 154 -15.13 5.64 -4.99
C GLU A 154 -14.36 4.96 -3.84
N THR A 155 -14.56 3.66 -3.65
CA THR A 155 -13.84 2.90 -2.61
C THR A 155 -12.33 2.85 -2.88
N MET A 156 -11.90 2.74 -4.14
CA MET A 156 -10.47 2.80 -4.47
C MET A 156 -9.86 4.16 -4.15
N THR A 157 -10.58 5.26 -4.39
CA THR A 157 -10.12 6.60 -3.99
C THR A 157 -9.94 6.68 -2.48
N GLU A 158 -10.91 6.19 -1.70
CA GLU A 158 -10.79 6.12 -0.24
C GLU A 158 -9.61 5.26 0.22
N ILE A 159 -9.37 4.11 -0.43
CA ILE A 159 -8.24 3.23 -0.14
C ILE A 159 -6.92 3.97 -0.35
N VAL A 160 -6.77 4.69 -1.47
CA VAL A 160 -5.57 5.48 -1.76
C VAL A 160 -5.39 6.57 -0.71
N LEU A 161 -6.45 7.30 -0.34
CA LEU A 161 -6.41 8.31 0.71
C LEU A 161 -5.99 7.70 2.06
N ALA A 162 -6.56 6.57 2.43
CA ALA A 162 -6.23 5.87 3.66
C ALA A 162 -4.76 5.41 3.70
N CYS A 163 -4.24 4.86 2.59
CA CYS A 163 -2.82 4.54 2.47
C CYS A 163 -1.94 5.78 2.65
N CYS A 164 -2.34 6.95 2.13
CA CYS A 164 -1.58 8.19 2.28
C CYS A 164 -1.58 8.67 3.74
N ILE A 165 -2.74 8.61 4.41
CA ILE A 165 -2.89 8.95 5.83
C ILE A 165 -2.01 8.06 6.70
N ILE A 166 -2.07 6.74 6.47
CA ILE A 166 -1.26 5.76 7.22
C ILE A 166 0.22 5.99 6.96
N HIS A 167 0.62 6.25 5.71
CA HIS A 167 2.01 6.58 5.40
C HIS A 167 2.49 7.80 6.17
N ASN A 168 1.73 8.90 6.13
CA ASN A 168 2.11 10.15 6.81
C ASN A 168 2.14 10.00 8.33
N PHE A 169 1.22 9.21 8.90
CA PHE A 169 1.29 8.81 10.30
C PHE A 169 2.60 8.08 10.60
N LEU A 170 2.94 7.05 9.83
CA LEU A 170 4.14 6.24 10.05
C LEU A 170 5.44 7.01 9.84
N MET A 171 5.49 7.97 8.91
CA MET A 171 6.66 8.83 8.76
C MET A 171 6.99 9.65 10.03
N GLY A 172 6.01 9.88 10.90
CA GLY A 172 6.21 10.58 12.18
C GLY A 172 6.51 9.67 13.38
N VAL A 173 6.13 8.39 13.32
CA VAL A 173 6.21 7.48 14.49
C VAL A 173 7.05 6.23 14.26
N ASP A 174 7.09 5.73 13.03
CA ASP A 174 7.69 4.44 12.65
C ASP A 174 8.07 4.41 11.15
N PRO A 175 9.10 5.19 10.77
CA PRO A 175 9.60 5.22 9.40
C PRO A 175 10.32 3.90 9.07
N ASP A 176 9.87 3.22 8.01
CA ASP A 176 10.50 1.99 7.53
C ASP A 176 11.77 2.30 6.72
N GLU A 177 12.89 2.46 7.42
CA GLU A 177 14.21 2.76 6.83
C GLU A 177 14.70 1.65 5.89
N ASN A 178 14.37 0.39 6.19
CA ASN A 178 14.78 -0.75 5.37
C ASN A 178 14.08 -0.74 4.01
N LEU A 179 12.77 -0.52 4.00
CA LEU A 179 11.99 -0.40 2.79
C LEU A 179 12.40 0.83 1.97
N ILE A 180 12.68 1.94 2.64
CA ILE A 180 13.25 3.14 2.04
C ILE A 180 14.56 2.79 1.30
N ALA A 181 15.48 2.14 1.99
CA ALA A 181 16.79 1.81 1.44
C ALA A 181 16.69 0.77 0.31
N GLU A 182 15.72 -0.15 0.38
CA GLU A 182 15.43 -1.10 -0.69
C GLU A 182 14.96 -0.39 -1.96
N VAL A 183 14.01 0.53 -1.84
CA VAL A 183 13.53 1.33 -2.98
C VAL A 183 14.65 2.18 -3.57
N ASP A 184 15.45 2.82 -2.73
CA ASP A 184 16.59 3.63 -3.19
C ASP A 184 17.58 2.76 -4.00
N ARG A 185 17.89 1.54 -3.52
CA ARG A 185 18.76 0.59 -4.26
C ARG A 185 18.15 0.20 -5.62
N GLU A 186 16.87 -0.16 -5.65
CA GLU A 186 16.20 -0.57 -6.89
C GLU A 186 16.16 0.54 -7.94
N LEU A 187 15.96 1.78 -7.52
CA LEU A 187 15.99 2.94 -8.41
C LEU A 187 17.38 3.16 -8.98
N MET A 188 18.43 3.06 -8.16
CA MET A 188 19.81 3.16 -8.63
C MET A 188 20.15 2.04 -9.64
N HIS A 189 19.67 0.82 -9.42
CA HIS A 189 19.85 -0.28 -10.37
C HIS A 189 19.07 -0.06 -11.68
N ALA A 190 17.83 0.44 -11.62
CA ALA A 190 17.04 0.75 -12.81
C ALA A 190 17.67 1.86 -13.67
N GLU A 191 18.30 2.86 -13.04
CA GLU A 191 19.08 3.89 -13.74
C GLU A 191 20.29 3.27 -14.44
N VAL A 192 21.08 2.45 -13.73
CA VAL A 192 22.25 1.76 -14.31
C VAL A 192 21.85 0.84 -15.47
N ASP A 193 20.75 0.08 -15.37
CA ASP A 193 20.26 -0.77 -16.46
C ASP A 193 19.76 0.05 -17.65
N HIS A 194 19.23 1.26 -17.44
CA HIS A 194 18.93 2.17 -18.55
C HIS A 194 20.19 2.68 -19.25
N HIS A 195 21.31 2.80 -18.52
CA HIS A 195 22.60 3.26 -19.06
C HIS A 195 23.40 2.11 -19.71
N VAL A 196 23.25 0.88 -19.20
CA VAL A 196 23.83 -0.35 -19.77
C VAL A 196 22.98 -0.88 -20.93
N GLY A 197 21.66 -0.72 -20.88
CA GLY A 197 20.72 -1.05 -21.96
C GLY A 197 20.82 -0.11 -23.17
N THR A 198 21.46 1.05 -23.03
CA THR A 198 21.90 1.90 -24.16
C THR A 198 23.26 1.50 -24.73
N SER A 199 23.97 0.56 -24.10
CA SER A 199 25.34 0.17 -24.49
C SER A 199 25.53 -1.33 -24.73
N GLY A 200 24.48 -2.16 -24.71
CA GLY A 200 24.59 -3.59 -24.97
C GLY A 200 23.40 -4.20 -25.71
N LEU A 201 23.68 -4.64 -26.94
CA LEU A 201 22.90 -5.60 -27.76
C LEU A 201 21.86 -5.02 -28.75
N ALA A 202 22.34 -4.16 -29.64
CA ALA A 202 22.21 -4.40 -31.09
C ALA A 202 23.60 -4.19 -31.68
N THR A 203 23.98 -4.91 -32.74
CA THR A 203 25.24 -4.71 -33.48
C THR A 203 25.55 -3.22 -33.58
N ASP A 204 26.59 -2.75 -32.87
CA ASP A 204 26.92 -1.32 -32.66
C ASP A 204 26.92 -0.52 -33.97
N ALA A 205 27.25 -1.19 -35.09
CA ALA A 205 27.15 -0.63 -36.43
C ALA A 205 25.70 -0.32 -36.86
N ASP A 206 24.75 -1.24 -36.71
CA ASP A 206 23.36 -1.07 -37.20
C ASP A 206 22.60 -0.04 -36.36
N TYR A 207 22.84 0.00 -35.05
CA TYR A 207 22.27 1.04 -34.19
C TYR A 207 22.82 2.42 -34.54
N ARG A 208 24.13 2.56 -34.71
CA ARG A 208 24.75 3.82 -35.14
C ARG A 208 24.30 4.25 -36.53
N ILE A 209 24.18 3.33 -37.48
CA ILE A 209 23.61 3.60 -38.80
C ILE A 209 22.16 4.06 -38.67
N GLY A 210 21.36 3.42 -37.82
CA GLY A 210 19.97 3.82 -37.55
C GLY A 210 19.85 5.20 -36.91
N VAL A 211 20.74 5.56 -35.98
CA VAL A 211 20.81 6.92 -35.40
C VAL A 211 21.19 7.94 -36.47
N MET A 212 22.25 7.67 -37.24
CA MET A 212 22.69 8.57 -38.33
C MET A 212 21.58 8.78 -39.37
N LEU A 213 20.86 7.73 -39.74
CA LEU A 213 19.75 7.81 -40.69
C LEU A 213 18.58 8.62 -40.12
N ARG A 214 18.24 8.44 -38.83
CA ARG A 214 17.18 9.23 -38.18
C ARG A 214 17.55 10.71 -38.11
N GLU A 215 18.76 11.04 -37.70
CA GLU A 215 19.25 12.42 -37.60
C GLU A 215 19.30 13.10 -38.98
N GLN A 216 19.71 12.35 -40.01
CA GLN A 216 19.72 12.86 -41.39
C GLN A 216 18.29 13.15 -41.87
N ILE A 217 17.33 12.24 -41.65
CA ILE A 217 15.92 12.46 -42.01
C ILE A 217 15.33 13.64 -41.25
N ALA A 218 15.56 13.75 -39.94
CA ALA A 218 15.08 14.85 -39.13
C ALA A 218 15.66 16.20 -39.60
N SER A 219 16.96 16.24 -39.92
CA SER A 219 17.61 17.42 -40.48
C SER A 219 17.06 17.80 -41.85
N GLN A 220 16.76 16.80 -42.70
CA GLN A 220 16.16 17.02 -44.01
C GLN A 220 14.75 17.59 -43.89
N MET A 221 13.91 16.99 -43.03
CA MET A 221 12.55 17.46 -42.75
C MET A 221 12.55 18.88 -42.18
N TRP A 222 13.50 19.19 -41.29
CA TRP A 222 13.66 20.53 -40.73
C TRP A 222 14.05 21.56 -41.79
N ASN A 223 15.00 21.22 -42.65
CA ASN A 223 15.40 22.09 -43.76
C ASN A 223 14.27 22.26 -44.79
N ASP A 224 13.50 21.22 -45.08
CA ASP A 224 12.34 21.29 -45.97
C ASP A 224 11.23 22.17 -45.35
N TYR A 225 11.01 22.09 -44.05
CA TYR A 225 10.09 22.99 -43.34
C TYR A 225 10.55 24.44 -43.40
N TYR A 226 11.84 24.70 -43.15
CA TYR A 226 12.41 26.03 -43.16
C TYR A 226 12.48 26.66 -44.56
N ASN A 227 12.75 25.88 -45.60
CA ASN A 227 12.85 26.36 -46.98
C ASN A 227 11.52 26.42 -47.73
N ASN A 228 10.43 25.90 -47.15
CA ASN A 228 9.06 26.03 -47.67
C ASN A 228 8.20 27.03 -46.87
N LEU A 229 8.84 27.86 -46.05
CA LEU A 229 8.33 29.11 -45.46
C LEU A 229 8.90 30.30 -46.23
#